data_AF-A0A084XZ78-F1
#
_entry.id   AF-A0A084XZ78-F1
#
_cell.length_a   1.000
_cell.length_b   1.000
_cell.length_c   1.000
_cell.angle_alpha   90.00
_cell.angle_beta   90.00
_cell.angle_gamma   90.00
#
_symmetry.space_group_name_H-M   'P 1'
#
loop_
_entity.id
_entity.type
_entity.pdbx_description
1 polymer ?
#
loop_
_entity_poly.entity_id
_entity_poly.type
_entity_poly.pdbx_seq_one_letter_code
_entity_poly.pdbx_strand_id
1 'polypeptide(L)'
;MKRWQNLLLLLAVVLLSALPLWLVQKPAANADHPVQIFAGADNQARDLIGAINPDFKPWFQPLMEPASSEIASLLFALQAALGAGFIGYYLGVSVTREKLRRQSEEASGAAQRC
;
A
#
# COMPACT_ATOMS: atom_id res chain seq x y z
N MET A 1 -23.42 13.53 10.71
CA MET A 1 -23.27 12.71 9.49
C MET A 1 -21.81 12.31 9.21
N LYS A 2 -20.85 13.24 9.05
CA LYS A 2 -19.45 12.91 8.66
C LYS A 2 -18.64 12.04 9.64
N ARG A 3 -18.85 12.18 10.95
CA ARG A 3 -18.07 11.44 11.98
C ARG A 3 -18.33 9.93 11.93
N TRP A 4 -19.57 9.53 11.69
CA TRP A 4 -19.96 8.12 11.56
C TRP A 4 -19.40 7.48 10.29
N GLN A 5 -19.43 8.20 9.17
CA GLN A 5 -18.80 7.72 7.93
C GLN A 5 -17.29 7.55 8.10
N ASN A 6 -16.62 8.50 8.75
CA ASN A 6 -15.19 8.38 9.06
C ASN A 6 -14.90 7.21 10.00
N LEU A 7 -15.76 6.96 11.00
CA LEU A 7 -15.64 5.80 11.89
C LEU A 7 -15.82 4.48 11.14
N LEU A 8 -16.81 4.38 10.25
CA LEU A 8 -17.01 3.20 9.41
C LEU A 8 -15.83 2.96 8.46
N LEU A 9 -15.27 4.02 7.85
CA LEU A 9 -14.08 3.93 7.01
C LEU A 9 -12.85 3.47 7.81
N LEU A 10 -12.63 4.01 9.01
CA LEU A 10 -11.55 3.57 9.89
C LEU A 10 -11.72 2.11 10.31
N LEU A 11 -12.94 1.72 10.71
CA LEU A 11 -13.25 0.34 11.07
C LEU A 11 -13.03 -0.61 9.90
N ALA A 12 -13.43 -0.22 8.68
CA ALA A 12 -13.17 -1.01 7.47
C ALA A 12 -11.67 -1.19 7.21
N VAL A 13 -10.85 -0.15 7.34
CA VAL A 13 -9.39 -0.24 7.18
C VAL A 13 -8.75 -1.14 8.24
N VAL A 14 -9.18 -1.01 9.49
CA VAL A 14 -8.70 -1.87 10.59
C VAL A 14 -9.10 -3.32 10.33
N LEU A 15 -10.35 -3.58 9.96
CA LEU A 15 -10.81 -4.92 9.59
C LEU A 15 -10.01 -5.48 8.43
N LEU A 16 -9.80 -4.73 7.36
CA LEU A 16 -9.08 -5.20 6.17
C LEU A 16 -7.62 -5.52 6.48
N SER A 17 -7.02 -4.84 7.45
CA SER A 17 -5.66 -5.11 7.95
C SER A 17 -5.60 -6.27 8.96
N ALA A 18 -6.60 -6.39 9.83
CA ALA A 18 -6.59 -7.35 10.96
C ALA A 18 -7.21 -8.72 10.60
N LEU A 19 -8.18 -8.77 9.69
CA LEU A 19 -8.80 -10.03 9.22
C LEU A 19 -7.76 -11.02 8.69
N PRO A 20 -6.82 -10.63 7.81
CA PRO A 20 -5.78 -11.54 7.33
C PRO A 20 -4.92 -12.08 8.46
N LEU A 21 -4.60 -11.25 9.46
CA LEU A 21 -3.80 -11.68 10.62
C LEU A 21 -4.52 -12.69 11.52
N TRP A 22 -5.86 -12.68 11.52
CA TRP A 22 -6.68 -13.64 12.24
C TRP A 22 -6.91 -14.92 11.43
N LEU A 23 -7.32 -14.79 10.16
CA LEU A 23 -7.70 -15.92 9.31
C LEU A 23 -6.51 -16.77 8.85
N VAL A 24 -5.34 -16.16 8.67
CA VAL A 24 -4.14 -16.89 8.24
C VAL A 24 -3.57 -17.66 9.42
N GLN A 25 -3.70 -18.98 9.38
CA GLN A 25 -3.11 -19.89 10.35
C GLN A 25 -1.60 -19.72 10.36
N LYS A 26 -1.02 -19.38 11.51
CA LYS A 26 0.44 -19.28 11.68
C LYS A 26 1.00 -20.71 11.71
N PRO A 27 1.80 -21.15 10.72
CA PRO A 27 2.55 -22.38 10.88
C PRO A 27 3.46 -22.22 12.10
N ALA A 28 3.56 -23.24 12.95
CA ALA A 28 4.47 -23.20 14.09
C ALA A 28 5.91 -23.05 13.56
N ALA A 29 6.64 -22.05 14.08
CA ALA A 29 8.05 -21.87 13.76
C ALA A 29 8.85 -22.99 14.42
N ASN A 30 9.36 -23.91 13.60
CA ASN A 30 10.36 -24.89 14.02
C ASN A 30 11.76 -24.37 13.66
N ALA A 31 12.75 -24.74 14.46
CA ALA A 31 14.13 -24.26 14.37
C ALA A 31 14.80 -24.43 12.97
N ASP A 32 14.28 -25.33 12.15
CA ASP A 32 14.80 -25.64 10.81
C ASP A 32 14.12 -24.86 9.66
N HIS A 33 12.96 -24.23 9.91
CA HIS A 33 12.21 -23.50 8.87
C HIS A 33 11.66 -22.17 9.41
N PRO A 34 12.29 -21.02 9.06
CA PRO A 34 11.72 -19.72 9.38
C PRO A 34 10.37 -19.58 8.66
N VAL A 35 9.35 -19.24 9.43
CA VAL A 35 7.97 -19.17 8.99
C VAL A 35 7.77 -17.93 8.11
N GLN A 36 7.89 -18.10 6.78
CA GLN A 36 7.68 -17.05 5.77
C GLN A 36 6.21 -16.97 5.32
N ILE A 37 5.28 -16.76 6.27
CA ILE A 37 3.83 -16.68 5.99
C ILE A 37 3.48 -15.52 5.03
N PHE A 38 4.32 -14.50 5.03
CA PHE A 38 4.20 -13.31 4.18
C PHE A 38 5.35 -13.23 3.18
N ALA A 39 5.72 -14.37 2.57
CA ALA A 39 6.62 -14.33 1.41
C ALA A 39 5.97 -13.51 0.29
N GLY A 40 6.77 -12.66 -0.37
CA GLY A 40 6.30 -11.87 -1.50
C GLY A 40 5.77 -12.76 -2.62
N ALA A 41 4.73 -12.28 -3.32
CA ALA A 41 4.10 -13.01 -4.43
C ALA A 41 5.10 -13.40 -5.54
N ASP A 42 6.19 -12.64 -5.68
CA ASP A 42 7.26 -12.90 -6.66
C ASP A 42 7.99 -14.23 -6.40
N ASN A 43 8.25 -14.58 -5.13
CA ASN A 43 8.90 -15.85 -4.78
C ASN A 43 8.02 -17.05 -5.17
N GLN A 44 6.72 -16.98 -4.86
CA GLN A 44 5.78 -18.04 -5.25
C GLN A 44 5.65 -18.18 -6.76
N ALA A 45 5.66 -17.06 -7.50
CA ALA A 45 5.62 -17.08 -8.95
C ALA A 45 6.87 -17.77 -9.53
N ARG A 46 8.07 -17.47 -9.01
CA ARG A 46 9.32 -18.10 -9.44
C ARG A 46 9.32 -19.61 -9.21
N ASP A 47 8.87 -20.05 -8.03
CA ASP A 47 8.82 -21.48 -7.68
C ASP A 47 7.86 -22.25 -8.60
N LEU A 48 6.69 -21.67 -8.88
CA LEU A 48 5.71 -22.26 -9.80
C LEU A 48 6.21 -22.32 -11.24
N ILE A 49 6.89 -21.27 -11.72
CA ILE A 49 7.48 -21.26 -13.07
C ILE A 49 8.49 -22.40 -13.23
N GLY A 50 9.36 -22.59 -12.24
CA GLY A 50 10.33 -23.69 -12.23
C GLY A 50 9.70 -25.08 -12.22
N ALA A 51 8.54 -25.23 -11.57
CA ALA A 51 7.80 -26.49 -11.54
C ALA A 51 7.04 -26.79 -12.84
N ILE A 52 6.46 -25.77 -13.48
CA ILE A 52 5.64 -25.92 -14.69
C ILE A 52 6.53 -26.12 -15.94
N ASN A 53 7.67 -25.43 -16.00
CA ASN A 53 8.57 -25.52 -17.15
C ASN A 53 10.04 -25.55 -16.68
N PRO A 54 10.62 -26.74 -16.46
CA PRO A 54 11.99 -26.88 -15.97
C PRO A 54 13.06 -26.38 -16.95
N ASP A 55 12.73 -26.24 -18.24
CA ASP A 55 13.65 -25.69 -19.25
C ASP A 55 13.51 -24.16 -19.41
N PHE A 56 12.70 -23.50 -18.57
CA PHE A 56 12.49 -22.06 -18.63
C PHE A 56 13.77 -21.29 -18.32
N LYS A 57 14.27 -20.56 -19.31
CA LYS A 57 15.38 -19.62 -19.15
C LYS A 57 14.83 -18.22 -18.84
N PRO A 58 15.27 -17.56 -17.76
CA PRO A 58 14.91 -16.17 -17.48
C PRO A 58 15.25 -15.29 -18.68
N TRP A 59 14.25 -14.56 -19.19
CA TRP A 59 14.42 -13.60 -20.30
C TRP A 59 15.10 -12.30 -19.86
N PHE A 60 15.19 -12.09 -18.54
CA PHE A 60 15.88 -10.97 -17.92
C PHE A 60 16.59 -11.46 -16.66
N GLN A 61 17.85 -11.06 -16.50
CA GLN A 61 18.61 -11.26 -15.27
C GLN A 61 18.82 -9.90 -14.61
N PRO A 62 18.58 -9.75 -13.30
CA PRO A 62 18.85 -8.50 -12.62
C PRO A 62 20.32 -8.10 -12.81
N LEU A 63 20.56 -6.89 -13.30
CA LEU A 63 21.92 -6.32 -13.42
C LEU A 63 22.58 -6.14 -12.05
N MET A 64 21.77 -6.06 -10.99
CA MET A 64 22.18 -6.07 -9.59
C MET A 64 21.22 -6.95 -8.80
N GLU A 65 21.73 -7.99 -8.17
CA GLU A 65 20.98 -8.80 -7.22
C GLU A 65 21.11 -8.14 -5.84
N PRO A 66 20.01 -7.69 -5.21
CA PRO A 66 20.11 -7.08 -3.88
C PRO A 66 20.67 -8.12 -2.89
N ALA A 67 21.64 -7.69 -2.07
CA ALA A 67 22.39 -8.57 -1.17
C ALA A 67 21.54 -9.33 -0.12
N SER A 68 20.24 -9.01 0.00
CA SER A 68 19.26 -9.72 0.84
C SER A 68 17.82 -9.40 0.41
N SER A 69 16.91 -10.36 0.59
CA SER A 69 15.46 -10.20 0.40
C SER A 69 14.84 -9.13 1.30
N GLU A 70 15.46 -8.85 2.45
CA GLU A 70 15.02 -7.80 3.37
C GLU A 70 15.23 -6.39 2.80
N ILE A 71 16.35 -6.19 2.10
CA ILE A 71 16.69 -4.90 1.47
C ILE A 71 15.72 -4.61 0.32
N ALA A 72 15.38 -5.63 -0.48
CA ALA A 72 14.38 -5.51 -1.53
C ALA A 72 13.01 -5.11 -0.97
N SER A 73 12.59 -5.74 0.13
CA SER A 73 11.33 -5.43 0.81
C SER A 73 11.32 -4.00 1.38
N LEU A 74 12.45 -3.53 1.93
CA LEU A 74 12.61 -2.16 2.43
C LEU A 74 12.49 -1.13 1.30
N LEU A 75 13.16 -1.36 0.17
CA LEU A 75 13.08 -0.47 -0.99
C LEU A 75 11.65 -0.41 -1.56
N PHE A 76 10.95 -1.53 -1.58
CA PHE A 76 9.54 -1.58 -1.99
C PHE A 76 8.63 -0.83 -1.02
N ALA A 77 8.83 -1.01 0.29
CA ALA A 77 8.09 -0.28 1.32
C ALA A 77 8.34 1.23 1.23
N LEU A 78 9.59 1.65 0.98
CA LEU A 78 9.94 3.05 0.77
C LEU A 78 9.25 3.63 -0.47
N GLN A 79 9.27 2.90 -1.59
CA GLN A 79 8.56 3.30 -2.81
C GLN A 79 7.06 3.46 -2.54
N ALA A 80 6.44 2.50 -1.85
CA ALA A 80 5.03 2.56 -1.48
C ALA A 80 4.73 3.76 -0.58
N ALA A 81 5.59 4.04 0.41
CA ALA A 81 5.44 5.19 1.30
C ALA A 81 5.53 6.53 0.56
N LEU A 82 6.50 6.67 -0.37
CA LEU A 82 6.64 7.86 -1.21
C LEU A 82 5.43 8.04 -2.13
N GLY A 83 4.97 6.96 -2.78
CA GLY A 83 3.79 6.98 -3.64
C GLY A 83 2.51 7.37 -2.88
N ALA A 84 2.29 6.78 -1.70
CA ALA A 84 1.17 7.13 -0.84
C ALA A 84 1.24 8.58 -0.36
N GLY A 85 2.43 9.06 0.02
CA GLY A 85 2.66 10.45 0.41
C GLY A 85 2.34 11.44 -0.71
N PHE A 86 2.76 11.14 -1.94
CA PHE A 86 2.47 11.97 -3.11
C PHE A 86 0.95 12.06 -3.39
N ILE A 87 0.27 10.91 -3.44
CA ILE A 87 -1.19 10.85 -3.68
C ILE A 87 -1.95 11.59 -2.57
N GLY A 88 -1.56 11.35 -1.31
CA GLY A 88 -2.17 12.00 -0.15
C GLY A 88 -2.01 13.52 -0.18
N TYR A 89 -0.81 14.02 -0.52
CA TYR A 89 -0.56 15.44 -0.67
C TYR A 89 -1.40 16.06 -1.79
N TYR A 90 -1.43 15.42 -2.97
CA TYR A 90 -2.23 15.90 -4.11
C TYR A 90 -3.71 16.03 -3.77
N LEU A 91 -4.30 14.99 -3.16
CA LEU A 91 -5.71 15.02 -2.72
C LEU A 91 -5.94 16.11 -1.66
N GLY A 92 -5.01 16.26 -0.71
CA GLY A 92 -5.08 17.30 0.32
C GLY A 92 -5.07 18.73 -0.26
N VAL A 93 -4.20 18.99 -1.23
CA VAL A 93 -4.12 20.28 -1.94
C VAL A 93 -5.41 20.54 -2.73
N SER A 94 -5.92 19.52 -3.45
CA SER A 94 -7.14 19.64 -4.23
C SER A 94 -8.35 20.05 -3.37
N VAL A 95 -8.56 19.36 -2.25
CA VAL A 95 -9.64 19.68 -1.29
C VAL A 95 -9.46 21.08 -0.70
N THR A 96 -8.21 21.49 -0.41
CA THR A 96 -7.93 22.80 0.16
C THR A 96 -8.18 23.93 -0.83
N ARG A 97 -7.80 23.75 -2.10
CA ARG A 97 -8.10 24.70 -3.19
C ARG A 97 -9.59 24.93 -3.34
N GLU A 98 -10.40 23.87 -3.30
CA GLU A 98 -11.84 23.99 -3.45
C GLU A 98 -12.48 24.77 -2.28
N LYS A 99 -12.01 24.53 -1.04
CA LYS A 99 -12.46 25.29 0.14
C LYS A 99 -12.13 26.78 0.01
N LEU A 100 -10.90 27.11 -0.39
CA LEU A 100 -10.46 28.49 -0.59
C LEU A 100 -11.28 29.19 -1.68
N ARG A 101 -11.57 28.50 -2.79
CA ARG A 101 -12.40 29.06 -3.88
C ARG A 101 -13.82 29.38 -3.41
N ARG A 102 -14.46 28.46 -2.67
CA ARG A 102 -15.80 28.71 -2.10
C ARG A 102 -15.79 29.87 -1.11
N GLN A 103 -14.76 29.97 -0.26
CA GLN A 103 -14.61 31.10 0.67
C GLN A 103 -14.43 32.43 -0.06
N SER A 104 -13.66 32.47 -1.16
CA SER A 104 -13.54 33.69 -1.96
C SER A 104 -14.86 34.07 -2.64
N GLU A 105 -15.58 33.10 -3.20
CA GLU A 105 -16.89 33.33 -3.84
C GLU A 105 -17.93 33.84 -2.82
N GLU A 106 -17.96 33.27 -1.62
CA GLU A 106 -18.81 33.72 -0.52
C GLU A 106 -18.45 35.14 -0.04
N ALA A 107 -17.15 35.45 0.08
CA ALA A 107 -16.67 36.78 0.46
C ALA A 107 -17.00 37.84 -0.61
N SER A 108 -16.81 37.53 -1.89
CA SER A 108 -17.17 38.42 -3.01
C SER A 108 -18.68 38.64 -3.08
N GLY A 109 -19.47 37.58 -2.89
CA GLY A 109 -20.93 37.67 -2.87
C GLY A 109 -21.48 38.45 -1.68
N ALA A 110 -20.81 38.42 -0.52
CA ALA A 110 -21.15 39.24 0.64
C ALA A 110 -20.82 40.72 0.41
N ALA A 111 -19.65 41.03 -0.17
CA ALA A 111 -19.25 42.40 -0.48
C ALA A 111 -20.18 43.08 -1.50
N GLN A 112 -20.76 42.32 -2.43
CA GLN A 112 -21.67 42.85 -3.45
C GLN A 112 -23.12 43.06 -2.94
N ARG A 113 -23.44 42.64 -1.71
CA ARG A 113 -24.76 42.82 -1.08
C ARG A 113 -24.82 44.01 -0.11
N CYS A 114 -23.68 44.66 0.17
CA CYS A 114 -23.59 45.90 0.95
C CYS A 114 -23.58 47.11 0.01
#